data_AF-A0A151XBW2-F1
#
_entry.id   AF-A0A151XBW2-F1
#
_cell.length_a   1.000
_cell.length_b   1.000
_cell.length_c   1.000
_cell.angle_alpha   90.00
_cell.angle_beta   90.00
_cell.angle_gamma   90.00
#
_symmetry.space_group_name_H-M   'P 1'
#
loop_
_entity.id
_entity.type
_entity.pdbx_description
1 polymer ?
#
loop_
_entity_poly.entity_id
_entity_poly.type
_entity_poly.pdbx_seq_one_letter_code
_entity_poly.pdbx_strand_id
1 'polypeptide(L)' 'MPSRCSAYKCWNNSNQGYVLVRYPSDEILKRKWIAAVGRGKNWLPNNSQRLCEVSSYV' A
#
# COMPACT_ATOMS: atom_id res chain seq x y z
N MET A 1 -1.09 9.11 -14.78
CA MET A 1 -0.29 9.47 -13.59
C MET A 1 0.24 8.19 -12.96
N PRO A 2 1.54 8.11 -12.68
CA PRO A 2 2.11 6.94 -11.99
C PRO A 2 1.52 6.78 -10.61
N SER A 3 1.22 5.54 -10.25
CA SER A 3 0.85 5.19 -8.87
C SER A 3 2.10 4.86 -8.08
N ARG A 4 2.09 5.13 -6.77
CA ARG A 4 3.20 4.84 -5.86
C ARG A 4 2.73 3.93 -4.73
N CYS A 5 3.61 3.07 -4.25
CA CYS A 5 3.33 2.24 -3.09
C CYS A 5 3.10 3.12 -1.84
N SER A 6 2.10 2.73 -1.05
CA SER A 6 1.71 3.43 0.18
C SER A 6 2.45 2.88 1.39
N ALA A 7 3.17 1.76 1.29
CA ALA A 7 4.00 1.23 2.38
C ALA A 7 5.00 2.29 2.90
N TYR A 8 5.22 2.32 4.21
CA TYR A 8 6.19 3.22 4.82
C TYR A 8 7.59 2.92 4.27
N LYS A 9 8.32 3.97 3.89
CA LYS A 9 9.66 3.86 3.27
C LYS A 9 9.71 2.95 2.03
N CYS A 10 8.62 2.87 1.26
CA CYS A 10 8.63 2.22 -0.05
C CYS A 10 8.63 3.27 -1.17
N TRP A 11 9.57 3.16 -2.10
CA TRP A 11 9.69 4.05 -3.26
C TRP A 11 9.20 3.43 -4.57
N ASN A 12 8.78 2.15 -4.55
CA ASN A 12 8.27 1.43 -5.71
C ASN A 12 7.07 2.13 -6.33
N ASN A 13 7.08 2.23 -7.65
CA ASN A 13 6.02 2.87 -8.42
C ASN A 13 5.81 2.18 -9.78
N SER A 14 4.69 2.50 -10.43
CA SER A 14 4.30 1.87 -11.69
C SER A 14 5.28 2.15 -12.85
N ASN A 15 6.03 3.26 -12.83
CA ASN A 15 7.00 3.55 -13.90
C ASN A 15 8.23 2.65 -13.82
N GLN A 16 8.52 2.08 -12.64
CA GLN A 16 9.57 1.08 -12.47
C GLN A 16 9.12 -0.34 -12.82
N GLY A 17 7.86 -0.52 -13.26
CA GLY A 17 7.30 -1.83 -13.61
C GLY A 17 6.60 -2.59 -12.47
N TYR A 18 6.53 -2.01 -11.27
CA TYR A 18 5.85 -2.66 -10.13
C TYR A 18 4.33 -2.64 -10.26
N VAL A 19 3.71 -3.77 -9.93
CA VAL A 19 2.26 -3.96 -9.90
C VAL A 19 1.67 -3.34 -8.62
N LEU A 20 0.84 -2.32 -8.79
CA LEU A 20 0.23 -1.60 -7.68
C LEU A 20 -1.25 -1.94 -7.55
N VAL A 21 -1.60 -2.64 -6.46
CA VAL A 21 -2.96 -3.12 -6.19
C VAL A 21 -3.72 -2.21 -5.22
N ARG A 22 -5.04 -2.21 -5.34
CA ARG A 22 -5.93 -1.51 -4.42
C ARG A 22 -6.02 -2.24 -3.08
N TYR A 23 -6.41 -1.50 -2.05
CA TYR A 23 -6.85 -2.12 -0.81
C TYR A 23 -8.09 -2.99 -1.08
N PRO A 24 -8.20 -4.14 -0.41
CA PRO A 24 -9.36 -5.02 -0.56
C PRO A 24 -10.63 -4.35 -0.05
N SER A 25 -11.77 -4.76 -0.62
CA SER A 25 -13.09 -4.31 -0.16
C SER A 25 -13.51 -4.96 1.16
N ASP A 26 -12.94 -6.13 1.49
CA ASP A 26 -13.16 -6.78 2.78
C ASP A 26 -12.52 -5.95 3.91
N GLU A 27 -13.33 -5.51 4.86
CA GLU A 27 -12.90 -4.58 5.90
C GLU A 27 -11.92 -5.21 6.91
N ILE A 28 -12.01 -6.52 7.16
CA ILE A 28 -11.09 -7.22 8.07
C ILE A 28 -9.70 -7.31 7.43
N LEU A 29 -9.63 -7.74 6.17
CA LEU A 29 -8.38 -7.84 5.42
C LEU A 29 -7.76 -6.46 5.19
N LYS A 30 -8.59 -5.46 4.86
CA LYS A 30 -8.15 -4.07 4.69
C LYS A 30 -7.51 -3.53 5.96
N ARG A 31 -8.08 -3.78 7.14
CA ARG A 31 -7.46 -3.41 8.42
C ARG A 31 -6.10 -4.08 8.64
N LYS A 32 -5.97 -5.37 8.30
CA LYS A 32 -4.67 -6.08 8.35
C LYS A 32 -3.64 -5.43 7.44
N TRP A 33 -4.03 -5.06 6.22
CA TRP A 33 -3.16 -4.37 5.27
C TRP A 33 -2.74 -2.98 5.77
N ILE A 34 -3.67 -2.20 6.32
CA ILE A 34 -3.38 -0.87 6.88
C ILE A 34 -2.38 -0.99 8.05
N ALA A 35 -2.53 -2.00 8.91
CA ALA A 35 -1.58 -2.26 9.98
C ALA A 35 -0.18 -2.64 9.46
N ALA A 36 -0.10 -3.44 8.40
CA ALA A 36 1.14 -3.89 7.78
C ALA A 36 1.93 -2.76 7.07
N VAL A 37 1.24 -1.71 6.63
CA VAL A 37 1.83 -0.59 5.89
C VAL A 37 2.82 0.25 6.72
N GLY A 38 2.77 0.15 8.05
CA GLY A 38 3.78 0.78 8.93
C GLY A 38 3.72 2.31 9.01
N ARG A 39 2.60 2.93 8.62
CA ARG A 39 2.39 4.40 8.70
C ARG A 39 1.78 4.90 10.01
N GLY A 40 1.55 4.00 10.96
CA GLY A 40 1.01 4.32 12.29
C GLY A 40 -0.51 4.27 12.38
N LYS A 41 -1.03 4.34 13.61
CA LYS A 41 -2.45 4.08 13.94
C LYS A 41 -3.44 5.13 13.42
N ASN A 42 -2.98 6.36 13.17
CA ASN A 42 -3.84 7.48 12.73
C ASN A 42 -3.90 7.63 11.21
N TRP A 43 -3.28 6.71 10.48
CA TRP A 43 -3.20 6.78 9.04
C TRP A 43 -4.22 5.86 8.39
N LEU A 44 -4.94 6.38 7.40
CA LEU A 44 -5.90 5.63 6.59
C LEU A 44 -5.65 5.89 5.10
N PRO A 45 -5.74 4.86 4.26
CA PRO A 45 -5.60 5.01 2.83
C PRO A 45 -6.86 5.65 2.23
N ASN A 46 -6.65 6.51 1.23
CA ASN A 46 -7.73 7.02 0.38
C ASN A 46 -7.84 6.19 -0.92
N ASN A 47 -8.79 6.55 -1.78
CA ASN A 47 -9.07 5.81 -3.02
C ASN A 47 -7.93 5.79 -4.05
N SER A 48 -6.93 6.69 -3.95
CA SER A 48 -5.78 6.71 -4.86
C SER A 48 -4.61 5.86 -4.37
N GLN A 49 -4.62 5.45 -3.10
CA GLN A 49 -3.52 4.70 -2.52
C GLN A 49 -3.50 3.23 -2.93
N ARG A 50 -2.28 2.73 -3.16
CA ARG A 50 -2.00 1.37 -3.64
C ARG A 50 -0.83 0.76 -2.87
N LEU A 51 -0.73 -0.56 -2.87
CA LEU A 51 0.46 -1.28 -2.40
C LEU A 51 1.08 -2.05 -3.56
N CYS A 52 2.41 -2.11 -3.59
CA CYS A 52 3.11 -2.94 -4.57
C CYS A 52 3.05 -4.41 -4.14
N GLU A 53 3.22 -5.30 -5.11
CA GLU A 53 3.38 -6.74 -4.94
C GLU A 53 4.55 -7.12 -4.02
N VAL A 54 5.55 -6.24 -3.89
CA VAL A 54 6.71 -6.43 -3.03
C VAL A 54 6.40 -5.87 -1.63
N SER A 55 6.19 -6.76 -0.66
CA SER A 55 6.12 -6.38 0.76
C SER A 55 7.46 -6.69 1.43
N SER A 56 8.33 -5.69 1.54
CA SER A 56 9.58 -5.80 2.29
C SER A 56 9.29 -5.77 3.80
N TYR A 57 8.90 -6.90 4.36
CA TYR A 57 9.10 -7.15 5.79
C TYR A 57 10.59 -7.50 5.95
N VAL A 58 11.38 -6.54 6.40
CA VAL A 58 12.70 -6.77 7.00
C VAL A 58 12.70 -6.12 8.37
#